data_AF-A0A1Y4AW06-F1
#
_entry.id   AF-A0A1Y4AW06-F1
#
_cell.length_a   1.000
_cell.length_b   1.000
_cell.length_c   1.000
_cell.angle_alpha   90.00
_cell.angle_beta   90.00
_cell.angle_gamma   90.00
#
_symmetry.space_group_name_H-M   'P 1'
#
loop_
_entity.id
_entity.type
_entity.pdbx_description
1 polymer ?
#
loop_
_entity_poly.entity_id
_entity_poly.type
_entity_poly.pdbx_seq_one_letter_code
_entity_poly.pdbx_strand_id
1 'polypeptide(L)'
;MEDYSMFVPNVHFEQIPIKNLVSNQEYQRNISEQHVLNAAAHFDLYQINPVKVSRRNGVNYVFNGQHTVEIVALASGSRETPVWCMIYDDLNYEHEADIFANQMKFVKPLRPYEVFMANVEAGNQ
;
A
#
# COMPACT_ATOMS: atom_id res chain seq x y z
N MET A 1 21.01 -25.18 8.75
CA MET A 1 20.58 -23.80 8.50
C MET A 1 19.57 -23.45 9.58
N GLU A 2 19.67 -22.26 10.15
CA GLU A 2 18.64 -21.75 11.05
C GLU A 2 17.33 -21.56 10.26
N ASP A 3 16.21 -21.88 10.90
CA ASP A 3 14.88 -21.74 10.32
C ASP A 3 14.36 -20.33 10.62
N TYR A 4 14.26 -19.49 9.59
CA TYR A 4 13.72 -18.12 9.68
C TYR A 4 12.29 -18.01 9.16
N SER A 5 11.62 -19.13 8.86
CA SER A 5 10.27 -19.14 8.28
C SER A 5 9.25 -18.35 9.11
N MET A 6 9.41 -18.31 10.44
CA MET A 6 8.55 -17.54 11.33
C MET A 6 8.61 -16.01 11.16
N PHE A 7 9.64 -15.49 10.48
CA PHE A 7 9.83 -14.05 10.23
C PHE A 7 9.50 -13.66 8.78
N VAL A 8 9.20 -14.63 7.91
CA VAL A 8 8.92 -14.41 6.50
C VAL A 8 7.42 -14.63 6.28
N PRO A 9 6.67 -13.62 5.80
CA PRO A 9 5.26 -13.81 5.52
C PRO A 9 5.08 -14.84 4.41
N ASN A 10 4.11 -15.74 4.57
CA ASN A 10 3.72 -16.70 3.54
C ASN A 10 2.85 -15.98 2.50
N VAL A 11 3.50 -15.34 1.52
CA VAL A 11 2.86 -14.53 0.49
C VAL A 11 3.45 -14.82 -0.87
N HIS A 12 2.70 -14.51 -1.91
CA HIS A 12 3.20 -14.44 -3.27
C HIS A 12 3.00 -13.04 -3.85
N PHE A 13 3.75 -12.72 -4.91
CA PHE A 13 3.68 -11.42 -5.58
C PHE A 13 3.08 -11.57 -6.97
N GLU A 14 2.14 -10.69 -7.31
CA GLU A 14 1.48 -10.66 -8.62
C GLU A 14 1.25 -9.22 -9.06
N GLN A 15 1.21 -8.99 -10.37
CA GLN A 15 0.72 -7.74 -10.95
C GLN A 15 -0.78 -7.86 -11.21
N ILE A 16 -1.58 -7.06 -10.52
CA ILE A 16 -3.04 -7.07 -10.65
C ILE A 16 -3.51 -5.73 -11.22
N PRO A 17 -4.32 -5.72 -12.30
CA PRO A 17 -4.98 -4.51 -12.79
C PRO A 17 -5.81 -3.85 -11.69
N ILE A 18 -5.72 -2.54 -11.55
CA ILE A 18 -6.42 -1.78 -10.50
C ILE A 18 -7.94 -2.04 -10.52
N LYS A 19 -8.55 -2.25 -11.68
CA LYS A 19 -9.97 -2.62 -11.82
C LYS A 19 -10.36 -3.95 -11.16
N ASN A 20 -9.40 -4.84 -10.93
CA ASN A 20 -9.61 -6.15 -10.31
C ASN A 20 -9.33 -6.14 -8.80
N LEU A 21 -9.10 -4.95 -8.23
CA LEU A 21 -8.90 -4.73 -6.81
C LEU A 21 -10.17 -4.12 -6.19
N VAL A 22 -10.58 -4.68 -5.06
CA VAL A 22 -11.66 -4.15 -4.24
C VAL A 22 -11.05 -3.39 -3.06
N SER A 23 -11.28 -2.08 -3.01
CA SER A 23 -10.90 -1.21 -1.90
C SER A 23 -12.13 -0.80 -1.07
N ASN A 24 -11.90 -0.06 0.02
CA ASN A 24 -12.95 0.59 0.82
C ASN A 24 -13.72 -0.35 1.76
N GLN A 25 -12.99 -1.15 2.54
CA GLN A 25 -13.56 -1.91 3.65
C GLN A 25 -13.94 -0.97 4.81
N GLU A 26 -14.99 -1.29 5.57
CA GLU A 26 -15.55 -0.40 6.61
C GLU A 26 -14.55 -0.01 7.71
N TYR A 27 -13.56 -0.86 7.99
CA TYR A 27 -12.56 -0.61 9.02
C TYR A 27 -11.42 0.34 8.55
N GLN A 28 -11.39 0.72 7.27
CA GLN A 28 -10.32 1.50 6.66
C GLN A 28 -10.58 3.01 6.77
N ARG A 29 -9.51 3.81 6.66
CA ARG A 29 -9.64 5.28 6.59
C ARG A 29 -10.12 5.71 5.21
N ASN A 30 -10.95 6.75 5.19
CA ASN A 30 -11.32 7.41 3.94
C ASN A 30 -10.07 7.92 3.21
N ILE A 31 -10.07 7.73 1.88
CA ILE A 31 -9.03 8.24 1.00
C ILE A 31 -9.12 9.77 0.98
N SER A 32 -7.99 10.45 1.15
CA SER A 32 -7.92 11.91 1.05
C SER A 32 -7.62 12.27 -0.40
N GLU A 33 -8.62 12.79 -1.09
CA GLU A 33 -8.50 13.22 -2.49
C GLU A 33 -7.36 14.24 -2.68
N GLN A 34 -7.25 15.21 -1.77
CA GLN A 34 -6.17 16.20 -1.79
C GLN A 34 -4.79 15.55 -1.69
N HIS A 35 -4.65 14.51 -0.85
CA HIS A 35 -3.38 13.78 -0.74
C HIS A 35 -3.05 13.03 -2.04
N VAL A 36 -4.05 12.38 -2.66
CA VAL A 36 -3.88 11.68 -3.93
C VAL A 36 -3.47 12.64 -5.05
N LEU A 37 -4.13 13.80 -5.16
CA LEU A 37 -3.79 14.83 -6.14
C LEU A 37 -2.35 15.34 -5.97
N ASN A 38 -1.96 15.68 -4.73
CA ASN A 38 -0.62 16.18 -4.44
C ASN A 38 0.47 15.15 -4.75
N ALA A 39 0.23 13.88 -4.40
CA ALA A 39 1.17 12.80 -4.65
C ALA A 39 1.26 12.44 -6.14
N ALA A 40 0.13 12.45 -6.87
CA ALA A 40 0.15 12.22 -8.32
C ALA A 40 0.85 13.34 -9.09
N ALA A 41 0.80 14.59 -8.62
CA ALA A 41 1.54 15.70 -9.23
C ALA A 41 3.07 15.56 -9.12
N HIS A 42 3.56 14.82 -8.12
CA HIS A 42 4.98 14.54 -7.89
C HIS A 42 5.28 13.05 -8.06
N PHE A 43 4.53 12.38 -8.94
CA PHE A 43 4.59 10.93 -9.09
C PHE A 43 5.99 10.47 -9.50
N ASP A 44 6.52 9.50 -8.76
CA ASP A 44 7.76 8.80 -9.04
C ASP A 44 7.54 7.30 -8.87
N LEU A 45 7.90 6.53 -9.89
CA LEU A 45 7.78 5.07 -9.90
C LEU A 45 8.54 4.41 -8.74
N TYR A 46 9.67 4.99 -8.32
CA TYR A 46 10.48 4.43 -7.23
C TYR A 46 9.88 4.65 -5.84
N GLN A 47 8.84 5.49 -5.72
CA GLN A 47 8.11 5.71 -4.47
C GLN A 47 6.97 4.69 -4.26
N ILE A 48 6.67 3.88 -5.28
CA ILE A 48 5.54 2.94 -5.23
C ILE A 48 5.92 1.68 -4.45
N ASN A 49 5.21 1.46 -3.34
CA ASN A 49 5.30 0.24 -2.56
C ASN A 49 4.30 -0.82 -3.06
N PRO A 50 4.61 -2.11 -2.95
CA PRO A 50 3.64 -3.17 -3.20
C PRO A 50 2.39 -3.03 -2.31
N VAL A 51 1.22 -3.21 -2.92
CA VAL A 51 -0.08 -3.15 -2.26
C VAL A 51 -0.33 -4.48 -1.55
N LYS A 52 -0.81 -4.46 -0.30
CA LYS A 52 -1.16 -5.71 0.41
C LYS A 52 -2.60 -6.09 0.13
N VAL A 53 -2.78 -7.33 -0.29
CA VAL A 53 -4.05 -7.88 -0.76
C VAL A 53 -4.38 -9.17 0.00
N SER A 54 -5.61 -9.27 0.50
CA SER A 54 -6.21 -10.52 0.92
C SER A 54 -7.01 -11.09 -0.24
N ARG A 55 -6.69 -12.31 -0.67
CA ARG A 55 -7.40 -13.01 -1.74
C ARG A 55 -8.38 -14.00 -1.13
N ARG A 56 -9.68 -13.72 -1.29
CA ARG A 56 -10.77 -14.57 -0.76
C ARG A 56 -11.74 -14.91 -1.86
N ASN A 57 -11.95 -16.21 -2.10
CA ASN A 57 -12.87 -16.69 -3.14
C ASN A 57 -12.60 -16.08 -4.53
N GLY A 58 -11.32 -15.84 -4.87
CA GLY A 58 -10.91 -15.21 -6.14
C GLY A 58 -11.06 -13.69 -6.19
N VAL A 59 -11.53 -13.04 -5.12
CA VAL A 59 -11.64 -11.57 -5.02
C VAL A 59 -10.42 -11.01 -4.28
N ASN A 60 -9.83 -9.95 -4.83
CA ASN A 60 -8.64 -9.30 -4.29
C ASN A 60 -9.03 -8.06 -3.47
N TYR A 61 -8.98 -8.17 -2.14
CA TYR A 61 -9.30 -7.08 -1.22
C TYR A 61 -8.04 -6.34 -0.78
N VAL A 62 -7.98 -5.04 -1.05
CA VAL A 62 -6.86 -4.19 -0.66
C VAL A 62 -7.03 -3.78 0.80
N PHE A 63 -6.06 -4.15 1.64
CA PHE A 63 -6.06 -3.79 3.07
C PHE A 63 -4.96 -2.80 3.46
N ASN A 64 -3.93 -2.68 2.64
CA ASN A 64 -2.89 -1.65 2.78
C ASN A 64 -2.43 -1.19 1.40
N GLY A 65 -2.34 0.12 1.19
CA GLY A 65 -1.96 0.73 -0.09
C GLY A 65 -3.12 1.31 -0.90
N GLN A 66 -4.26 1.68 -0.28
CA GLN A 66 -5.37 2.30 -1.03
C GLN A 66 -4.94 3.59 -1.73
N HIS A 67 -4.18 4.47 -1.05
CA HIS A 67 -3.68 5.69 -1.67
C HIS A 67 -2.75 5.39 -2.85
N THR A 68 -1.89 4.38 -2.75
CA THR A 68 -1.00 3.97 -3.84
C THR A 68 -1.79 3.56 -5.08
N VAL A 69 -2.86 2.77 -4.89
CA VAL A 69 -3.75 2.37 -5.99
C VAL A 69 -4.38 3.59 -6.68
N GLU A 70 -4.91 4.53 -5.91
CA GLU A 70 -5.54 5.74 -6.46
C GLU A 70 -4.53 6.70 -7.10
N ILE A 71 -3.34 6.85 -6.52
CA ILE A 71 -2.24 7.65 -7.09
C ILE A 71 -1.82 7.08 -8.45
N VAL A 72 -1.63 5.76 -8.58
CA VAL A 72 -1.26 5.12 -9.84
C VAL A 72 -2.39 5.22 -10.86
N ALA A 73 -3.65 5.02 -10.44
CA ALA A 73 -4.81 5.17 -11.32
C ALA A 73 -4.89 6.60 -11.89
N LEU A 74 -4.69 7.61 -11.04
CA LEU A 74 -4.70 9.00 -11.43
C LEU A 74 -3.51 9.37 -12.33
N ALA A 75 -2.29 8.99 -11.94
CA ALA A 75 -1.06 9.32 -12.69
C ALA A 75 -1.04 8.65 -14.08
N SER A 76 -1.56 7.43 -14.19
CA SER A 76 -1.66 6.70 -15.47
C SER A 76 -2.90 7.03 -16.28
N GLY A 77 -3.90 7.69 -15.68
CA GLY A 77 -5.21 7.94 -16.27
C GLY A 77 -6.02 6.67 -16.57
N SER A 78 -5.65 5.51 -15.99
CA SER A 78 -6.26 4.22 -16.30
C SER A 78 -6.30 3.26 -15.10
N ARG A 79 -7.44 2.58 -14.92
CA ARG A 79 -7.58 1.47 -13.95
C ARG A 79 -7.18 0.11 -14.54
N GLU A 80 -6.77 0.07 -15.81
CA GLU A 80 -6.16 -1.13 -16.41
C GLU A 80 -4.70 -1.29 -15.99
N THR A 81 -4.06 -0.19 -15.57
CA THR A 81 -2.67 -0.19 -15.12
C THR A 81 -2.48 -1.19 -13.98
N PRO A 82 -1.57 -2.17 -14.11
CA PRO A 82 -1.32 -3.12 -13.05
C PRO A 82 -0.46 -2.51 -11.94
N VAL A 83 -0.70 -2.95 -10.70
CA VAL A 83 0.14 -2.65 -9.54
C VAL A 83 0.68 -3.94 -8.93
N TRP A 84 1.90 -3.87 -8.40
CA TRP A 84 2.49 -4.98 -7.66
C TRP A 84 1.72 -5.22 -6.36
N CYS A 85 1.26 -6.45 -6.16
CA CYS A 85 0.49 -6.87 -5.00
C CYS A 85 1.25 -7.95 -4.23
N MET A 86 1.34 -7.80 -2.92
CA MET A 86 1.72 -8.83 -1.96
C MET A 86 0.44 -9.53 -1.48
N ILE A 87 0.27 -10.80 -1.81
CA ILE A 87 -1.00 -11.51 -1.69
C ILE A 87 -0.95 -12.54 -0.57
N TYR A 88 -1.98 -12.48 0.27
CA TYR A 88 -2.27 -13.44 1.33
C TYR A 88 -3.53 -14.23 0.96
N ASP A 89 -3.40 -15.54 0.81
CA ASP A 89 -4.52 -16.43 0.48
C ASP A 89 -5.27 -16.95 1.74
N ASP A 90 -4.67 -16.79 2.92
CA ASP A 90 -5.12 -17.36 4.20
C ASP A 90 -5.71 -16.32 5.17
N LEU A 91 -5.78 -15.04 4.77
CA LEU A 91 -6.34 -13.97 5.60
C LEU A 91 -7.87 -13.90 5.49
N ASN A 92 -8.54 -14.00 6.63
CA ASN A 92 -9.95 -13.64 6.79
C ASN A 92 -10.10 -12.14 7.11
N TYR A 93 -11.36 -11.67 7.16
CA TYR A 93 -11.68 -10.25 7.36
C TYR A 93 -11.28 -9.75 8.74
N GLU A 94 -11.46 -10.55 9.77
CA GLU A 94 -11.14 -10.19 11.15
C GLU A 94 -9.62 -10.05 11.36
N HIS A 95 -8.82 -10.97 10.82
CA HIS A 95 -7.36 -10.87 10.83
C HIS A 95 -6.86 -9.65 10.05
N GLU A 96 -7.46 -9.37 8.89
CA GLU A 96 -7.14 -8.19 8.08
C GLU A 96 -7.35 -6.88 8.88
N ALA A 97 -8.49 -6.78 9.58
CA ALA A 97 -8.82 -5.63 10.42
C ALA A 97 -7.87 -5.48 11.63
N ASP A 98 -7.52 -6.59 12.29
CA ASP A 98 -6.57 -6.58 13.41
C ASP A 98 -5.16 -6.17 12.95
N ILE A 99 -4.69 -6.68 11.81
CA ILE A 99 -3.42 -6.29 11.19
C ILE A 99 -3.42 -4.78 10.91
N PHE A 100 -4.51 -4.25 10.34
CA PHE A 100 -4.63 -2.82 10.05
C PHE A 100 -4.55 -1.98 11.33
N ALA A 101 -5.31 -2.34 12.38
CA ALA A 101 -5.32 -1.62 13.65
C ALA A 101 -3.93 -1.62 14.31
N ASN A 102 -3.28 -2.79 14.37
CA ASN A 102 -1.96 -2.93 14.98
C ASN A 102 -0.87 -2.21 14.18
N GLN A 103 -0.88 -2.28 12.85
CA GLN A 103 0.06 -1.52 12.02
C GLN A 103 -0.10 -0.02 12.27
N MET A 104 -1.32 0.51 12.14
CA MET A 104 -1.58 1.94 12.26
C MET A 104 -1.27 2.50 13.65
N LYS A 105 -1.43 1.69 14.71
CA LYS A 105 -1.13 2.08 16.09
C LYS A 105 0.34 2.44 16.31
N PHE A 106 1.25 1.78 15.59
CA PHE A 106 2.69 1.93 15.77
C PHE A 106 3.40 2.67 14.63
N VAL A 107 2.65 3.20 13.65
CA VAL A 107 3.23 4.06 12.60
C VAL A 107 3.76 5.34 13.23
N LYS A 108 5.07 5.54 13.12
CA LYS A 108 5.73 6.78 13.54
C LYS A 108 5.66 7.81 12.41
N PRO A 109 5.11 9.02 12.64
CA PRO A 109 5.09 10.06 11.62
C PRO A 109 6.50 10.60 11.35
N LEU A 110 6.76 11.03 10.12
CA LEU A 110 8.00 11.73 9.78
C LEU A 110 8.03 13.10 10.48
N ARG A 111 9.13 13.40 11.18
CA ARG A 111 9.34 14.69 11.82
C ARG A 111 9.91 15.69 10.81
N PRO A 112 9.64 17.01 10.95
CA PRO A 112 10.22 18.03 10.07
C PRO A 112 11.74 17.98 9.97
N TYR A 113 12.43 17.64 11.07
CA TYR A 113 13.88 17.45 11.09
C TYR A 113 14.33 16.28 10.19
N GLU A 114 13.58 15.18 10.15
CA GLU A 114 13.89 14.01 9.30
C GLU A 114 13.69 14.35 7.82
N VAL A 115 12.66 15.13 7.49
CA VAL A 115 12.45 15.67 6.14
C VAL A 115 13.60 16.60 5.74
N PHE A 116 13.99 17.52 6.63
CA PHE A 116 15.08 18.46 6.39
C PHE A 116 16.39 17.73 6.10
N MET A 117 16.78 16.78 6.95
CA MET A 117 17.99 16.00 6.74
C MET A 117 17.95 15.21 5.42
N ALA A 118 16.81 14.59 5.09
CA ALA A 118 16.66 13.88 3.82
C ALA A 118 16.84 14.81 2.60
N ASN A 119 16.31 16.04 2.65
CA ASN A 119 16.49 17.02 1.57
C ASN A 119 17.95 17.49 1.45
N VAL A 120 18.64 17.70 2.58
CA VAL A 120 20.07 18.04 2.57
C VAL A 120 20.90 16.93 1.91
N GLU A 121 20.68 15.67 2.27
CA GLU A 121 21.38 14.52 1.68
C GLU A 121 21.03 14.33 0.19
N ALA A 122 19.79 14.63 -0.21
CA ALA A 122 19.36 14.58 -1.60
C ALA A 122 19.86 15.76 -2.45
N GLY A 123 20.43 16.81 -1.83
CA GLY A 123 20.85 18.03 -2.52
C GLY A 123 19.68 18.92 -2.97
N ASN A 124 18.49 18.73 -2.41
CA ASN A 124 17.33 19.58 -2.65
C ASN A 124 17.51 20.89 -1.86
N GLN A 125 17.58 22.04 -2.55
CA GLN A 125 17.69 23.38 -1.93
C GLN A 125 16.33 23.95 -1.56
#